data_AF-A0A3N5PRB7-F1
#
_entry.id   AF-A0A3N5PRB7-F1
#
_cell.length_a   1.000
_cell.length_b   1.000
_cell.length_c   1.000
_cell.angle_alpha   90.00
_cell.angle_beta   90.00
_cell.angle_gamma   90.00
#
_symmetry.space_group_name_H-M   'P 1'
#
loop_
_entity.id
_entity.type
_entity.pdbx_description
1 polymer ?
#
loop_
_entity_poly.entity_id
_entity_poly.type
_entity_poly.pdbx_seq_one_letter_code
_entity_poly.pdbx_strand_id
1 'polypeptide(L)' 'ENASLQWIAQNSVKVSGEDAEKVIKLIEALEDLDDVQNVYSNADFDEETISKSA' A
#
# COMPACT_ATOMS: atom_id res chain seq x y z
N GLU A 1 -19.42 9.31 12.49
CA GLU A 1 -19.38 7.85 12.27
C GLU A 1 -19.27 7.60 10.78
N ASN A 2 -18.28 6.84 10.32
CA ASN A 2 -18.14 6.42 8.93
C ASN A 2 -18.20 4.89 8.91
N ALA A 3 -19.08 4.32 8.11
CA ALA A 3 -19.17 2.88 7.88
C ALA A 3 -18.91 2.61 6.40
N SER A 4 -17.90 1.80 6.10
CA SER A 4 -17.56 1.37 4.74
C SER A 4 -17.10 -0.09 4.76
N LEU A 5 -17.28 -0.79 3.64
CA LEU A 5 -16.80 -2.17 3.47
C LEU A 5 -15.37 -2.11 2.92
N GLN A 6 -14.44 -2.76 3.60
CA GLN A 6 -13.02 -2.81 3.23
C GLN A 6 -12.48 -4.23 3.34
N TRP A 7 -11.47 -4.55 2.54
CA TRP A 7 -10.76 -5.83 2.63
C TRP A 7 -9.68 -5.75 3.71
N ILE A 8 -9.72 -6.70 4.65
CA ILE A 8 -8.73 -6.81 5.73
C ILE A 8 -7.84 -8.02 5.46
N ALA A 9 -6.53 -7.80 5.39
CA ALA A 9 -5.56 -8.87 5.20
C ALA A 9 -5.49 -9.78 6.44
N GLN A 10 -5.36 -11.09 6.22
CA GLN A 10 -5.27 -12.08 7.30
C GLN A 10 -3.85 -12.20 7.90
N ASN A 11 -2.84 -11.77 7.16
CA ASN A 11 -1.44 -11.73 7.56
C ASN A 11 -0.77 -10.50 6.94
N SER A 12 0.44 -10.16 7.40
CA SER A 12 1.27 -9.13 6.79
C SER A 12 2.55 -9.72 6.21
N VAL A 13 3.08 -9.08 5.17
CA VAL A 13 4.35 -9.42 4.55
C VAL A 13 5.27 -8.22 4.68
N LYS A 14 6.40 -8.41 5.37
CA LYS A 14 7.40 -7.35 5.50
C LYS A 14 8.06 -7.06 4.17
N VAL A 15 8.08 -5.79 3.76
CA VAL A 15 8.71 -5.33 2.52
C VAL A 15 9.66 -4.17 2.86
N SER A 16 10.91 -4.30 2.44
CA SER A 16 11.98 -3.33 2.76
C SER A 16 12.89 -3.04 1.56
N GLY A 17 13.68 -1.98 1.69
CA GLY A 17 14.68 -1.59 0.69
C GLY A 17 14.07 -1.31 -0.70
N GLU A 18 14.71 -1.81 -1.75
CA GLU A 18 14.30 -1.57 -3.15
C GLU A 18 12.90 -2.12 -3.45
N ASP A 19 12.53 -3.25 -2.85
CA ASP A 19 11.21 -3.85 -3.07
C ASP A 19 10.10 -2.99 -2.47
N ALA A 20 10.36 -2.32 -1.35
CA ALA A 20 9.39 -1.42 -0.73
C ALA A 20 9.11 -0.21 -1.62
N GLU A 21 10.15 0.40 -2.20
CA GLU A 21 9.99 1.49 -3.16
C GLU A 21 9.20 1.06 -4.40
N LYS A 22 9.44 -0.16 -4.91
CA LYS A 22 8.70 -0.70 -6.06
C LYS A 22 7.23 -0.93 -5.73
N VAL A 23 6.93 -1.49 -4.56
CA VAL A 23 5.55 -1.75 -4.14
C VAL A 23 4.80 -0.43 -3.90
N ILE A 24 5.43 0.57 -3.31
CA ILE A 24 4.83 1.91 -3.15
C ILE A 24 4.49 2.52 -4.50
N LYS A 25 5.45 2.56 -5.44
CA LYS A 25 5.20 3.08 -6.80
C LYS A 25 4.11 2.32 -7.55
N LEU A 26 4.02 1.01 -7.32
CA LEU A 26 2.96 0.19 -7.90
C LEU A 26 1.58 0.59 -7.32
N ILE A 27 1.48 0.78 -6.01
CA ILE A 27 0.25 1.21 -5.37
C ILE A 27 -0.18 2.58 -5.91
N GLU A 28 0.73 3.56 -5.96
CA GLU A 28 0.47 4.89 -6.52
C GLU A 28 -0.01 4.80 -7.97
N ALA A 29 0.69 4.03 -8.81
CA ALA A 29 0.32 3.87 -10.22
C ALA A 29 -1.06 3.20 -10.40
N LEU A 30 -1.48 2.35 -9.46
CA LEU A 30 -2.81 1.75 -9.47
C LEU A 30 -3.88 2.73 -9.01
N GLU A 31 -3.58 3.58 -8.02
CA GLU A 31 -4.50 4.63 -7.53
C GLU A 31 -4.73 5.74 -8.56
N ASP A 32 -3.76 6.01 -9.42
CA ASP A 32 -3.86 6.99 -10.51
C ASP A 32 -4.77 6.54 -11.67
N LEU A 33 -5.21 5.29 -11.71
CA LEU A 33 -6.10 4.79 -12.77
C LEU A 33 -7.55 5.16 -12.47
N ASP A 34 -8.19 5.86 -13.40
CA ASP A 34 -9.60 6.30 -13.29
C ASP A 34 -10.59 5.15 -12.99
N ASP A 35 -10.28 3.93 -13.44
CA ASP A 35 -11.11 2.74 -13.26
C ASP A 35 -10.88 2.01 -11.92
N VAL A 36 -9.80 2.33 -11.21
CA VAL A 36 -9.46 1.68 -9.93
C VAL A 36 -10.16 2.42 -8.79
N GLN A 37 -11.04 1.70 -8.08
CA GLN A 37 -11.84 2.29 -7.01
C GLN A 37 -11.17 2.23 -5.63
N ASN A 38 -10.43 1.16 -5.34
CA ASN A 38 -9.73 0.96 -4.08
C ASN A 38 -8.53 0.04 -4.28
N VAL A 39 -7.42 0.32 -3.60
CA VAL A 39 -6.24 -0.56 -3.53
C VAL A 39 -6.07 -1.02 -2.08
N TYR A 40 -5.88 -2.32 -1.87
CA TYR A 40 -5.61 -2.90 -0.57
C TYR A 40 -4.36 -3.78 -0.67
N SER A 41 -3.49 -3.70 0.33
CA SER A 41 -2.24 -4.45 0.39
C SER A 41 -2.04 -5.02 1.79
N ASN A 42 -1.35 -6.15 1.86
CA ASN A 42 -0.85 -6.74 3.10
C ASN A 42 0.64 -6.43 3.35
N ALA A 43 1.22 -5.52 2.56
CA ALA A 43 2.59 -5.07 2.73
C ALA A 43 2.76 -4.31 4.04
N ASP A 44 3.75 -4.72 4.82
CA ASP A 44 4.22 -4.07 6.03
C ASP A 44 5.55 -3.39 5.71
N PHE A 45 5.50 -2.05 5.60
CA PHE A 45 6.64 -1.23 5.24
C PHE A 45 7.39 -0.78 6.49
N ASP A 46 8.70 -0.88 6.45
CA ASP A 46 9.57 -0.32 7.48
C ASP A 46 9.32 1.20 7.62
N GLU A 47 9.34 1.73 8.86
CA GLU A 47 9.18 3.17 9.13
C GLU A 47 10.16 4.04 8.32
N GLU A 48 11.36 3.53 8.06
CA GLU A 48 12.38 4.21 7.24
C GLU A 48 11.94 4.40 5.78
N THR A 49 11.15 3.46 5.23
CA THR A 49 10.66 3.53 3.84
C THR A 49 9.52 4.53 3.72
N ILE A 50 8.58 4.52 4.66
CA ILE A 50 7.44 5.45 4.67
C ILE A 50 7.94 6.90 4.78
N SER A 51 8.96 7.14 5.62
CA SER A 51 9.52 8.49 5.82
C SER A 51 10.28 9.05 4.62
N LYS A 52 10.71 8.23 3.66
CA LYS A 52 11.40 8.68 2.44
C LYS A 52 10.46 8.97 1.27
N SER A 53 9.19 8.54 1.40
CA SER A 53 8.19 8.60 0.34
C SER A 53 7.15 9.72 0.55
N ALA A 54 7.23 10.44 1.67
CA ALA A 54 6.44 11.65 1.98
C ALA A 54 7.20 12.93 1.63
#